data_AF-A0AA42YH04-F1
#
_entry.id   AF-A0AA42YH04-F1
#
_cell.length_a   1.000
_cell.length_b   1.000
_cell.length_c   1.000
_cell.angle_alpha   90.00
_cell.angle_beta   90.00
_cell.angle_gamma   90.00
#
_symmetry.space_group_name_H-M   'P 1'
#
loop_
_entity.id
_entity.type
_entity.pdbx_description
1 polymer ?
#
loop_
_entity_poly.entity_id
_entity_poly.type
_entity_poly.pdbx_seq_one_letter_code
_entity_poly.pdbx_strand_id
1 'polypeptide(L)' 'LAAALARYREIVLPFGLAITGHDLVGRGHPPGPGLGAALERTRRARLDGLLGADEELEYACRQLEQER' A
#
# COMPACT_ATOMS: atom_id res chain seq x y z
N LEU A 1 -19.55 -20.83 -1.95
CA LEU A 1 -19.25 -19.40 -2.19
C LEU A 1 -18.61 -18.73 -0.97
N ALA A 2 -19.20 -18.80 0.23
CA ALA A 2 -18.63 -18.19 1.45
C ALA A 2 -17.21 -18.68 1.82
N ALA A 3 -16.93 -19.99 1.71
CA ALA A 3 -15.62 -20.56 2.05
C ALA A 3 -14.49 -20.14 1.08
N ALA A 4 -14.80 -19.96 -0.20
CA ALA A 4 -13.83 -19.49 -1.20
C ALA A 4 -13.46 -18.02 -0.97
N LEU A 5 -14.43 -17.18 -0.58
CA LEU A 5 -14.20 -15.79 -0.20
C LEU A 5 -13.42 -15.68 1.12
N ALA A 6 -13.67 -16.56 2.09
CA ALA A 6 -12.90 -16.62 3.33
C ALA A 6 -11.43 -17.01 3.06
N ARG A 7 -11.20 -18.02 2.22
CA ARG A 7 -9.85 -18.42 1.77
C ARG A 7 -9.13 -17.32 0.99
N TYR A 8 -9.83 -16.60 0.12
CA TYR A 8 -9.28 -15.43 -0.58
C TYR A 8 -8.93 -14.31 0.41
N ARG A 9 -9.80 -14.06 1.40
CA ARG A 9 -9.54 -13.13 2.50
C ARG A 9 -8.32 -13.54 3.34
N GLU A 10 -8.15 -14.80 3.70
CA GLU A 10 -6.97 -15.27 4.46
C GLU A 10 -5.66 -15.24 3.66
N ILE A 11 -5.73 -15.35 2.33
CA ILE A 11 -4.55 -15.27 1.45
C ILE A 11 -4.20 -13.80 1.09
N VAL A 12 -5.21 -12.93 0.99
CA VAL A 12 -5.07 -11.55 0.46
C VAL A 12 -5.12 -10.47 1.56
N LEU A 13 -5.76 -10.71 2.72
CA LEU A 13 -5.92 -9.73 3.81
C LEU A 13 -4.85 -9.70 4.91
N PRO A 14 -3.96 -10.68 5.14
CA PRO A 14 -2.90 -10.47 6.14
C PRO A 14 -1.83 -9.47 5.67
N PHE A 15 -1.81 -9.12 4.37
CA PHE A 15 -0.93 -8.09 3.80
C PHE A 15 -1.69 -6.79 3.51
N GLY A 16 -2.52 -6.36 4.46
CA GLY A 16 -2.90 -4.95 4.51
C GLY A 16 -1.64 -4.13 4.77
N LEU A 17 -1.47 -3.03 4.03
CA LEU A 17 -0.47 -2.04 4.42
C LEU A 17 -0.83 -1.52 5.83
N ALA A 18 0.20 -1.29 6.64
CA ALA A 18 0.07 -0.57 7.91
C ALA A 18 -0.24 0.91 7.66
N ILE A 19 0.09 1.43 6.47
CA ILE A 19 -0.19 2.80 6.06
C ILE A 19 -1.48 2.92 5.23
N THR A 20 -2.04 4.13 5.23
CA THR A 20 -3.21 4.53 4.47
C THR A 20 -2.93 5.78 3.63
N GLY A 21 -3.90 6.19 2.80
CA GLY A 21 -3.82 7.47 2.12
C GLY A 21 -3.77 8.68 3.06
N HIS A 22 -4.30 8.55 4.30
CA HIS A 22 -4.24 9.62 5.29
C HIS A 22 -2.82 9.91 5.74
N ASP A 23 -1.99 8.87 5.89
CA ASP A 23 -0.57 9.00 6.26
C ASP A 23 0.21 9.75 5.17
N LEU A 24 -0.10 9.50 3.90
CA LEU A 24 0.51 10.19 2.76
C LEU A 24 0.07 11.66 2.67
N VAL A 25 -1.20 11.95 2.97
CA VAL A 25 -1.67 13.33 3.12
C VAL A 25 -0.98 14.04 4.29
N GLY A 26 -0.80 13.34 5.42
CA GLY A 26 -0.04 13.83 6.57
C GLY A 26 1.42 14.15 6.25
N ARG A 27 2.00 13.52 5.23
CA ARG A 27 3.34 13.80 4.68
C ARG A 27 3.36 14.95 3.66
N GLY A 28 2.22 15.55 3.35
CA GLY A 28 2.10 16.70 2.45
C GLY A 28 1.79 16.35 1.00
N HIS A 29 1.47 15.09 0.69
CA HIS A 29 1.01 14.73 -0.65
C HIS A 29 -0.47 15.06 -0.83
N PRO A 30 -0.86 15.78 -1.90
CA PRO A 30 -2.26 16.14 -2.10
C PRO A 30 -3.12 14.89 -2.39
N PRO A 31 -4.38 14.86 -1.94
CA PRO A 31 -5.29 13.77 -2.25
C PRO A 31 -5.51 13.67 -3.76
N GLY A 32 -5.45 12.45 -4.28
CA GLY A 32 -5.63 12.20 -5.72
C GLY A 32 -5.34 10.75 -6.12
N PRO A 33 -5.55 10.41 -7.41
CA PRO A 33 -5.36 9.05 -7.92
C PRO A 33 -3.92 8.52 -7.72
N GLY A 34 -2.93 9.42 -7.67
CA GLY A 34 -1.53 9.05 -7.40
C GLY A 34 -1.35 8.34 -6.05
N LEU A 35 -2.11 8.70 -5.01
CA LEU A 35 -2.00 8.04 -3.70
C LEU A 35 -2.40 6.57 -3.78
N GLY A 36 -3.50 6.26 -4.48
CA GLY A 36 -3.94 4.88 -4.69
C GLY A 36 -2.92 4.06 -5.47
N ALA A 37 -2.32 4.66 -6.51
CA ALA A 37 -1.27 4.01 -7.29
C ALA A 37 0.00 3.72 -6.46
N ALA A 38 0.42 4.68 -5.62
CA ALA A 38 1.56 4.50 -4.73
C ALA A 38 1.31 3.40 -3.68
N LEU A 39 0.13 3.37 -3.07
CA LEU A 39 -0.26 2.31 -2.12
C LEU A 39 -0.32 0.94 -2.80
N GLU A 40 -0.87 0.83 -4.01
CA GLU A 40 -0.89 -0.43 -4.77
C GLU A 40 0.53 -0.92 -5.07
N ARG A 41 1.45 -0.04 -5.49
CA ARG A 41 2.85 -0.42 -5.69
C ARG A 41 3.54 -0.85 -4.41
N THR A 42 3.26 -0.16 -3.30
CA THR A 42 3.81 -0.52 -1.98
C THR A 42 3.31 -1.89 -1.54
N ARG A 43 2.03 -2.17 -1.76
CA ARG A 43 1.43 -3.48 -1.46
C ARG A 43 2.08 -4.60 -2.28
N ARG A 44 2.35 -4.38 -3.56
CA ARG A 44 3.08 -5.35 -4.40
C ARG A 44 4.49 -5.58 -3.88
N ALA A 45 5.23 -4.52 -3.57
CA ALA A 45 6.58 -4.65 -3.02
C ALA A 45 6.61 -5.41 -1.67
N ARG A 46 5.58 -5.26 -0.83
CA ARG A 46 5.39 -6.08 0.39
C ARG A 46 5.12 -7.55 0.09
N LEU A 47 4.26 -7.82 -0.89
CA LEU A 47 3.95 -9.19 -1.32
C LEU A 47 5.16 -9.88 -1.94
N ASP A 48 6.00 -9.13 -2.65
CA ASP A 48 7.24 -9.61 -3.25
C ASP A 48 8.39 -9.75 -2.22
N GLY A 49 8.16 -9.37 -0.96
CA GLY A 49 9.16 -9.42 0.11
C GLY A 49 10.30 -8.40 -0.03
N LEU A 50 10.10 -7.35 -0.83
CA LEU A 50 11.10 -6.30 -1.09
C LEU A 50 11.21 -5.29 0.06
N LEU A 51 10.18 -5.19 0.90
CA LEU A 51 10.16 -4.29 2.05
C LEU A 51 9.32 -4.83 3.21
N GLY A 52 9.65 -4.39 4.42
CA GLY A 52 8.93 -4.64 5.67
C GLY A 52 7.87 -3.58 6.00
N ALA A 53 7.17 -3.74 7.12
CA ALA A 53 6.07 -2.84 7.51
C ALA A 53 6.53 -1.41 7.72
N ASP A 54 7.68 -1.27 8.36
CA ASP A 54 8.24 0.02 8.75
C ASP A 54 8.76 0.83 7.55
N GLU A 55 8.94 0.18 6.40
CA GLU A 55 9.45 0.79 5.16
C GLU A 55 8.34 1.28 4.21
N GLU A 56 7.07 0.90 4.48
CA GLU A 56 5.94 1.16 3.58
C GLU A 56 5.75 2.66 3.30
N LEU A 57 5.80 3.49 4.35
CA LEU A 57 5.51 4.93 4.23
C LEU A 57 6.54 5.64 3.35
N GLU A 58 7.82 5.37 3.59
CA GLU A 58 8.90 5.99 2.83
C GLU A 58 8.88 5.53 1.38
N TYR A 59 8.62 4.25 1.14
CA TYR A 59 8.48 3.71 -0.21
C TYR A 59 7.32 4.38 -0.97
N ALA A 60 6.14 4.50 -0.34
CA ALA A 60 4.97 5.14 -0.94
C ALA A 60 5.22 6.62 -1.26
N CYS A 61 5.85 7.37 -0.36
CA CYS A 61 6.23 8.77 -0.61
C CYS A 61 7.17 8.89 -1.81
N ARG A 62 8.21 8.05 -1.88
CA ARG A 62 9.16 8.04 -3.00
C ARG A 62 8.49 7.75 -4.34
N GLN A 63 7.50 6.86 -4.36
CA GLN A 63 6.71 6.58 -5.57
C GLN A 63 5.93 7.80 -6.05
N LEU A 64 5.39 8.62 -5.14
CA LEU A 64 4.66 9.84 -5.49
C LEU A 64 5.58 10.94 -6.01
N GLU A 65 6.82 11.00 -5.53
CA GLU A 65 7.81 12.00 -5.95
C GLU A 65 8.35 11.71 -7.36
N GLN A 66 8.48 10.43 -7.73
CA GLN A 66 8.97 10.00 -9.04
C GLN A 66 7.97 10.23 -10.18
N GLU A 67 6.69 10.46 -9.88
CA GLU A 67 5.63 10.68 -10.87
C GLU A 67 5.30 12.17 -11.11
N ARG A 68 6.09 13.08 -10.55
CA ARG A 68 5.97 14.55 -10.72
C ARG A 68 6.92 15.05 -11.80
#